data_AF-A0A7W8D021-F1
#
_entry.id   AF-A0A7W8D021-F1
#
_cell.length_a   1.000
_cell.length_b   1.000
_cell.length_c   1.000
_cell.angle_alpha   90.00
_cell.angle_beta   90.00
_cell.angle_gamma   90.00
#
_symmetry.space_group_name_H-M   'P 1'
#
loop_
_entity.id
_entity.type
_entity.pdbx_description
1 polymer ?
#
loop_
_entity_poly.entity_id
_entity_poly.type
_entity_poly.pdbx_seq_one_letter_code
_entity_poly.pdbx_strand_id
1 'polypeptide(L)'
;MSKEKGYQWLDPTLIVGEDAQTKNILDTIDAMNACGAKKNMLVKYYMENPELRRKANIRKGIRSWTKTDAFGKIKEQTMRDDRNTFTISGIMIIMMATLFIFFLAAVIRNDYVVKFWVDAIVGSVALVLLVRNLHVKYRIVRGYTEVDWFRTLDILALIGCGLLKIAFPPYMDFTLVILLIAFVVQKKKLEKIMKSF
;
A
#
# COMPACT_ATOMS: atom_id res chain seq x y z
N MET A 1 -1.26 32.06 11.99
CA MET A 1 -0.30 31.73 10.92
C MET A 1 0.67 30.67 11.43
N SER A 2 0.34 29.39 11.25
CA SER A 2 1.31 28.29 11.21
C SER A 2 0.62 27.16 10.47
N LYS A 3 1.03 26.93 9.22
CA LYS A 3 0.56 25.80 8.42
C LYS A 3 0.99 24.54 9.17
N GLU A 4 0.03 23.76 9.65
CA GLU A 4 0.28 22.40 10.14
C GLU A 4 1.08 21.65 9.07
N LYS A 5 2.36 21.41 9.33
CA LYS A 5 3.14 20.44 8.58
C LYS A 5 2.58 19.07 8.96
N GLY A 6 1.53 18.63 8.27
CA GLY A 6 1.06 17.26 8.39
C GLY A 6 2.20 16.31 8.02
N TYR A 7 2.62 15.45 8.95
CA TYR A 7 3.68 14.47 8.73
C TYR A 7 3.25 13.50 7.62
N GLN A 8 3.71 13.71 6.38
CA GLN A 8 3.24 12.96 5.21
C GLN A 8 3.52 11.44 5.27
N TRP A 9 4.44 11.03 6.14
CA TRP A 9 4.82 9.64 6.38
C TRP A 9 3.99 8.96 7.48
N LEU A 10 3.29 9.74 8.31
CA LEU A 10 2.53 9.23 9.44
C LEU A 10 1.31 8.44 8.92
N ASP A 11 1.14 7.22 9.41
CA ASP A 11 -0.04 6.43 9.04
C ASP A 11 -1.32 7.13 9.56
N PRO A 12 -2.29 7.43 8.68
CA PRO A 12 -3.53 8.09 9.09
C PRO A 12 -4.40 7.25 10.05
N THR A 13 -4.10 5.96 10.21
CA THR A 13 -4.80 5.08 11.16
C THR A 13 -4.22 5.11 12.58
N LEU A 14 -3.05 5.71 12.79
CA LEU A 14 -2.47 5.89 14.10
C LEU A 14 -3.19 7.03 14.83
N ILE A 15 -3.81 6.72 15.97
CA ILE A 15 -4.40 7.73 16.86
C ILE A 15 -3.25 8.34 17.66
N VAL A 16 -2.94 9.60 17.37
CA VAL A 16 -1.83 10.33 17.96
C VAL A 16 -2.39 11.53 18.72
N GLY A 17 -2.05 11.66 20.00
CA GLY A 17 -2.52 12.77 20.83
C GLY A 17 -1.95 14.12 20.37
N GLU A 18 -2.69 15.20 20.55
CA GLU A 18 -2.24 16.55 20.15
C GLU A 18 -1.34 17.25 21.19
N ASP A 19 -0.92 16.51 22.22
CA ASP A 19 -0.11 17.04 23.30
C ASP A 19 1.29 17.48 22.86
N ALA A 20 1.86 18.45 23.57
CA ALA A 20 3.16 19.03 23.25
C ALA A 20 4.31 17.98 23.28
N GLN A 21 4.18 16.92 24.08
CA GLN A 21 5.17 15.85 24.12
C GLN A 21 5.08 14.96 22.88
N THR A 22 3.88 14.64 22.44
CA THR A 22 3.66 13.89 21.20
C THR A 22 4.17 14.64 19.99
N LYS A 23 3.97 15.96 19.91
CA LYS A 23 4.56 16.79 18.85
C LYS A 23 6.10 16.73 18.86
N ASN A 24 6.73 16.83 20.03
CA ASN A 24 8.18 16.71 20.17
C ASN A 24 8.71 15.32 19.74
N ILE A 25 7.99 14.24 20.06
CA ILE A 25 8.32 12.88 19.61
C ILE A 25 8.23 12.79 18.08
N LEU A 26 7.16 13.30 17.48
CA LEU A 26 6.96 13.29 16.04
C LEU A 26 8.03 14.10 15.32
N ASP A 27 8.38 15.30 15.80
CA ASP A 27 9.45 16.13 15.24
C ASP A 27 10.82 15.44 15.35
N THR A 28 11.08 14.79 16.49
CA THR A 28 12.33 14.04 16.70
C THR A 28 12.45 12.85 15.72
N ILE A 29 11.34 12.14 15.49
CA ILE A 29 11.28 11.01 14.56
C ILE A 29 11.31 11.51 13.11
N ASP A 30 10.69 12.65 12.82
CA ASP A 30 10.70 13.24 11.48
C ASP A 30 12.11 13.65 11.05
N ALA A 31 12.88 14.23 11.98
CA ALA A 31 14.29 14.56 11.79
C ALA A 31 15.21 13.34 11.63
N MET A 32 14.73 12.11 11.87
CA MET A 32 15.52 10.90 11.61
C MET A 32 15.52 10.57 10.11
N ASN A 33 16.72 10.27 9.59
CA ASN A 33 16.89 9.69 8.26
C ASN A 33 16.48 8.21 8.27
N ALA A 34 15.18 7.96 8.28
CA ALA A 34 14.55 6.65 8.29
C ALA A 34 13.30 6.65 7.39
N CYS A 35 12.96 5.51 6.79
CA CYS A 35 11.74 5.38 6.00
C CYS A 35 10.48 5.54 6.86
N GLY A 36 9.37 5.89 6.20
CA GLY A 36 8.08 6.09 6.86
C GLY A 36 7.63 4.88 7.69
N ALA A 37 7.85 3.67 7.20
CA ALA A 37 7.51 2.44 7.92
C ALA A 37 8.26 2.33 9.27
N LYS A 38 9.57 2.61 9.27
CA LYS A 38 10.38 2.61 10.52
C LYS A 38 9.95 3.74 11.45
N LYS A 39 9.63 4.92 10.92
CA LYS A 39 9.08 6.04 11.70
C LYS A 39 7.73 5.67 12.33
N ASN A 40 6.84 5.01 11.60
CA ASN A 40 5.54 4.54 12.11
C ASN A 40 5.68 3.47 13.19
N MET A 41 6.62 2.53 13.05
CA MET A 41 6.93 1.56 14.12
C MET A 41 7.38 2.26 15.41
N LEU A 42 8.24 3.29 15.29
CA LEU A 42 8.70 4.08 16.43
C LEU A 42 7.54 4.82 17.09
N VAL A 43 6.71 5.52 16.30
CA VAL A 43 5.53 6.22 16.84
C VAL A 43 4.64 5.25 17.59
N LYS A 44 4.27 4.12 16.96
CA LYS A 44 3.42 3.09 17.59
C LYS A 44 3.99 2.63 18.93
N TYR A 45 5.29 2.34 19.01
CA TYR A 45 5.93 1.93 20.24
C TYR A 45 5.86 2.98 21.36
N TYR A 46 6.04 4.27 21.04
CA TYR A 46 5.90 5.37 22.01
C TYR A 46 4.44 5.66 22.40
N MET A 47 3.48 5.31 21.53
CA MET A 47 2.05 5.37 21.88
C MET A 47 1.68 4.26 22.86
N GLU A 48 2.20 3.04 22.65
CA GLU A 48 1.93 1.87 23.49
C GLU A 48 2.67 1.91 24.84
N ASN A 49 3.74 2.70 24.97
CA ASN A 49 4.57 2.81 26.17
C ASN A 49 4.61 4.25 26.71
N PRO A 50 3.55 4.73 27.41
CA PRO A 50 3.46 6.11 27.87
C PRO A 50 4.59 6.52 28.82
N GLU A 51 5.17 5.58 29.56
CA GLU A 51 6.32 5.83 30.45
C GLU A 51 7.58 6.32 29.72
N LEU A 52 7.72 5.97 28.44
CA LEU A 52 8.85 6.40 27.62
C LEU A 52 8.67 7.83 27.09
N ARG A 53 7.44 8.37 27.07
CA ARG A 53 7.17 9.77 26.71
C ARG A 53 7.77 10.75 27.71
N ARG A 54 7.92 10.35 28.98
CA ARG A 54 8.48 11.17 30.06
C ARG A 54 10.02 11.24 30.08
N LYS A 55 10.73 10.51 29.21
CA LYS A 55 12.21 10.55 29.21
C LYS A 55 12.74 11.86 28.62
N ALA A 56 13.64 12.52 29.35
CA ALA A 56 14.27 13.78 28.96
C ALA A 56 15.08 13.71 27.64
N ASN A 57 15.47 12.52 27.17
CA ASN A 57 16.20 12.35 25.90
C ASN A 57 15.57 11.23 25.03
N ILE A 58 14.60 11.63 24.21
CA ILE A 58 13.86 10.75 23.29
C ILE A 58 14.81 10.05 22.31
N ARG A 59 15.80 10.77 21.76
CA ARG A 59 16.76 10.23 20.80
C ARG A 59 17.60 9.07 21.36
N LYS A 60 18.04 9.19 22.62
CA LYS A 60 18.77 8.11 23.32
C LYS A 60 17.87 6.90 23.55
N GLY A 61 16.60 7.13 23.92
CA GLY A 61 15.58 6.09 24.08
C GLY A 61 15.34 5.30 22.80
N ILE A 62 15.12 6.00 21.68
CA ILE A 62 14.98 5.39 20.34
C ILE A 62 16.20 4.51 20.02
N ARG A 63 17.42 5.06 20.19
CA ARG A 63 18.65 4.32 19.89
C ARG A 63 18.81 3.07 20.76
N SER A 64 18.46 3.13 22.04
CA SER A 64 18.51 1.95 22.91
C SER A 64 17.51 0.87 22.49
N TRP A 65 16.28 1.28 22.18
CA TRP A 65 15.22 0.33 21.81
C TRP A 65 15.50 -0.35 20.47
N THR A 66 16.02 0.41 19.48
CA THR A 66 16.37 -0.17 18.17
C THR A 66 17.43 -1.27 18.22
N LYS A 67 18.15 -1.41 19.35
CA LYS A 67 19.15 -2.46 19.58
C LYS A 67 18.59 -3.69 20.31
N THR A 68 17.35 -3.62 20.81
CA THR A 68 16.73 -4.69 21.59
C THR A 68 16.15 -5.77 20.69
N ASP A 69 16.20 -7.03 21.13
CA ASP A 69 15.58 -8.17 20.43
C ASP A 69 14.07 -7.98 20.20
N ALA A 70 13.38 -7.30 21.14
CA ALA A 70 11.98 -6.90 21.01
C ALA A 70 11.72 -6.02 19.77
N PHE A 71 12.63 -5.09 19.45
CA PHE A 71 12.51 -4.27 18.24
C PHE A 71 12.70 -5.11 16.97
N GLY A 72 13.65 -6.06 16.99
CA GLY A 72 13.85 -7.00 15.89
C GLY A 72 12.57 -7.80 15.60
N LYS A 73 11.95 -8.37 16.64
CA LYS A 73 10.69 -9.12 16.53
C LYS A 73 9.53 -8.26 15.98
N ILE A 74 9.35 -7.05 16.51
CA ILE A 74 8.30 -6.12 16.04
C ILE A 74 8.55 -5.69 14.60
N LYS A 75 9.81 -5.40 14.23
CA LYS A 75 10.20 -5.07 12.86
C LYS A 75 9.86 -6.21 11.90
N GLU A 76 10.27 -7.43 12.23
CA GLU A 76 9.99 -8.59 11.39
C GLU A 76 8.49 -8.90 11.28
N GLN A 77 7.76 -8.79 12.40
CA GLN A 77 6.31 -9.00 12.40
C GLN A 77 5.62 -7.96 11.52
N THR A 78 5.94 -6.68 11.69
CA THR A 78 5.34 -5.62 10.88
C THR A 78 5.68 -5.79 9.39
N MET A 79 6.93 -6.14 9.06
CA MET A 79 7.32 -6.44 7.68
C MET A 79 6.59 -7.66 7.10
N ARG A 80 6.34 -8.70 7.91
CA ARG A 80 5.55 -9.86 7.50
C ARG A 80 4.10 -9.46 7.24
N ASP A 81 3.50 -8.68 8.13
CA ASP A 81 2.11 -8.22 8.03
C ASP A 81 1.91 -7.30 6.81
N ASP A 82 2.84 -6.38 6.56
CA ASP A 82 2.82 -5.50 5.38
C ASP A 82 3.01 -6.30 4.09
N ARG A 83 3.90 -7.31 4.06
CA ARG A 83 4.07 -8.20 2.91
C ARG A 83 2.82 -9.03 2.63
N ASN A 84 2.16 -9.52 3.67
CA ASN A 84 0.92 -10.28 3.55
C ASN A 84 -0.21 -9.40 3.04
N THR A 85 -0.38 -8.21 3.61
CA THR A 85 -1.40 -7.24 3.20
C THR A 85 -1.17 -6.78 1.77
N PHE A 86 0.08 -6.53 1.36
CA PHE A 86 0.42 -6.22 -0.04
C PHE A 86 0.07 -7.38 -0.98
N THR A 87 0.38 -8.62 -0.59
CA THR A 87 0.09 -9.82 -1.40
C THR A 87 -1.40 -10.02 -1.59
N ILE A 88 -2.18 -9.95 -0.50
CA ILE A 88 -3.64 -10.09 -0.54
C ILE A 88 -4.26 -8.96 -1.39
N SER A 89 -3.85 -7.71 -1.15
CA SER A 89 -4.34 -6.57 -1.93
C SER A 89 -3.98 -6.70 -3.41
N GLY A 90 -2.78 -7.19 -3.74
CA GLY A 90 -2.34 -7.44 -5.11
C GLY A 90 -3.15 -8.50 -5.82
N ILE A 91 -3.44 -9.64 -5.16
CA ILE A 91 -4.30 -10.69 -5.72
C ILE A 91 -5.72 -10.17 -5.95
N MET A 92 -6.27 -9.42 -4.99
CA MET A 92 -7.58 -8.78 -5.13
C MET A 92 -7.61 -7.79 -6.30
N ILE A 93 -6.55 -7.01 -6.49
CA ILE A 93 -6.42 -6.11 -7.65
C ILE A 93 -6.48 -6.92 -8.95
N ILE A 94 -5.75 -8.03 -9.06
CA ILE A 94 -5.77 -8.87 -10.27
C ILE A 94 -7.20 -9.33 -10.55
N MET A 95 -7.88 -9.92 -9.56
CA MET A 95 -9.25 -10.42 -9.71
C MET A 95 -10.25 -9.32 -10.11
N MET A 96 -10.22 -8.20 -9.40
CA MET A 96 -11.16 -7.10 -9.67
C MET A 96 -10.86 -6.41 -11.00
N ALA A 97 -9.58 -6.28 -11.37
CA ALA A 97 -9.17 -5.75 -12.66
C ALA A 97 -9.61 -6.66 -13.81
N THR A 98 -9.43 -7.98 -13.70
CA THR A 98 -9.90 -8.92 -14.73
C THR A 98 -11.40 -8.85 -14.93
N LEU A 99 -12.18 -8.81 -13.84
CA LEU A 99 -13.63 -8.68 -13.89
C LEU A 99 -14.06 -7.36 -14.52
N PHE A 100 -13.43 -6.26 -14.12
CA PHE A 100 -13.72 -4.94 -14.66
C PHE A 100 -13.37 -4.81 -16.14
N ILE A 101 -12.23 -5.37 -16.58
CA ILE A 101 -11.81 -5.37 -17.98
C ILE A 101 -12.76 -6.22 -18.84
N PHE A 102 -13.22 -7.36 -18.32
CA PHE A 102 -14.18 -8.21 -19.02
C PHE A 102 -15.53 -7.52 -19.17
N PHE A 103 -16.01 -6.87 -18.11
CA PHE A 103 -17.19 -6.01 -18.19
C PHE A 103 -17.04 -4.90 -19.23
N LEU A 104 -15.91 -4.17 -19.23
CA LEU A 104 -15.67 -3.10 -20.19
C LEU A 104 -15.65 -3.62 -21.63
N ALA A 105 -15.04 -4.79 -21.87
CA ALA A 105 -15.03 -5.43 -23.18
C ALA A 105 -16.43 -5.87 -23.63
N ALA A 106 -17.25 -6.41 -22.72
CA ALA A 106 -18.65 -6.78 -22.98
C ALA A 106 -19.49 -5.56 -23.39
N VAL A 107 -19.32 -4.43 -22.69
CA VAL A 107 -19.98 -3.16 -23.02
C VAL A 107 -19.59 -2.67 -24.42
N ILE A 108 -18.30 -2.73 -24.78
CA ILE A 108 -17.83 -2.30 -26.11
C ILE A 108 -18.39 -3.19 -27.22
N ARG A 109 -18.48 -4.50 -26.98
CA ARG A 109 -18.98 -5.47 -27.97
C ARG A 109 -20.51 -5.57 -28.00
N ASN A 110 -21.21 -4.91 -27.08
CA ASN A 110 -22.64 -5.11 -26.81
C ASN A 110 -23.02 -6.59 -26.59
N ASP A 111 -22.08 -7.37 -26.06
CA ASP A 111 -22.22 -8.81 -25.83
C ASP A 111 -22.24 -9.05 -24.32
N TYR A 112 -23.45 -9.01 -23.75
CA TYR A 112 -23.68 -9.10 -22.31
C TYR A 112 -23.86 -10.55 -21.89
N VAL A 113 -23.28 -10.93 -20.75
CA VAL A 113 -23.35 -12.31 -20.25
C VAL A 113 -24.79 -12.65 -19.84
N VAL A 114 -25.48 -11.71 -19.19
CA VAL A 114 -26.87 -11.87 -18.74
C VAL A 114 -27.75 -10.74 -19.28
N LYS A 115 -27.54 -9.52 -18.76
CA LYS A 115 -28.21 -8.28 -19.15
C LYS A 115 -27.31 -7.12 -18.75
N PHE A 116 -27.32 -6.04 -19.54
CA PHE A 116 -26.52 -4.84 -19.28
C PHE A 116 -26.53 -4.40 -17.79
N TRP A 117 -27.72 -4.32 -17.18
CA TRP A 117 -27.87 -3.86 -15.79
C TRP A 117 -27.17 -4.75 -14.75
N VAL A 118 -27.19 -6.08 -14.95
CA VAL A 118 -26.55 -7.03 -14.03
C VAL A 118 -25.04 -6.92 -14.14
N ASP A 119 -24.53 -6.92 -15.37
CA ASP A 119 -23.11 -6.80 -15.66
C ASP A 119 -22.58 -5.44 -15.16
N ALA A 120 -23.37 -4.37 -15.25
CA ALA A 120 -23.02 -3.04 -14.75
C ALA A 120 -22.89 -2.98 -13.23
N ILE A 121 -23.74 -3.69 -12.48
CA ILE A 121 -23.62 -3.77 -11.00
C ILE A 121 -22.31 -4.48 -10.65
N VAL A 122 -22.03 -5.62 -11.28
CA VAL A 122 -20.81 -6.39 -11.03
C VAL A 122 -19.57 -5.58 -11.37
N GLY A 123 -19.55 -4.91 -12.53
CA GLY A 123 -18.47 -4.03 -12.95
C GLY A 123 -18.24 -2.86 -11.99
N SER A 124 -19.32 -2.25 -11.49
CA SER A 124 -19.23 -1.14 -10.53
C SER A 124 -18.65 -1.58 -9.19
N VAL A 125 -19.10 -2.72 -8.66
CA VAL A 125 -18.55 -3.29 -7.41
C VAL A 125 -17.08 -3.65 -7.59
N ALA A 126 -16.71 -4.27 -8.71
CA ALA A 126 -15.33 -4.59 -9.03
C ALA A 126 -14.45 -3.33 -9.06
N LEU A 127 -14.94 -2.23 -9.66
CA LEU A 127 -14.22 -0.96 -9.71
C LEU A 127 -13.99 -0.37 -8.32
N VAL A 128 -15.01 -0.35 -7.46
CA VAL A 128 -14.88 0.15 -6.08
C VAL A 128 -13.86 -0.67 -5.29
N LEU A 129 -13.94 -1.99 -5.38
CA LEU A 129 -12.99 -2.88 -4.72
C LEU A 129 -11.57 -2.73 -5.27
N LEU A 130 -11.42 -2.54 -6.58
CA LEU A 130 -10.14 -2.28 -7.24
C LEU A 130 -9.49 -1.01 -6.69
N VAL A 131 -10.22 0.11 -6.66
CA VAL A 131 -9.72 1.40 -6.16
C VAL A 131 -9.34 1.29 -4.68
N ARG A 132 -10.17 0.63 -3.86
CA ARG A 132 -9.88 0.44 -2.44
C ARG A 132 -8.60 -0.38 -2.21
N ASN A 133 -8.42 -1.47 -2.95
CA ASN A 133 -7.22 -2.31 -2.82
C ASN A 133 -5.96 -1.62 -3.36
N LEU A 134 -6.08 -0.80 -4.42
CA LEU A 134 -4.98 0.06 -4.89
C LEU A 134 -4.56 1.05 -3.81
N HIS A 135 -5.51 1.68 -3.13
CA HIS A 135 -5.21 2.60 -2.03
C HIS A 135 -4.44 1.90 -0.89
N VAL A 136 -4.87 0.71 -0.47
CA VAL A 136 -4.18 -0.08 0.56
C VAL A 136 -2.76 -0.45 0.11
N LYS A 137 -2.61 -0.92 -1.13
CA LYS A 137 -1.31 -1.28 -1.72
C LYS A 137 -0.35 -0.08 -1.75
N TYR A 138 -0.81 1.07 -2.22
CA TYR A 138 0.02 2.27 -2.32
C TYR A 138 0.38 2.85 -0.96
N ARG A 139 -0.50 2.74 0.04
CA ARG A 139 -0.17 3.12 1.42
C ARG A 139 1.02 2.33 1.95
N ILE A 140 1.04 1.01 1.74
CA ILE A 140 2.16 0.15 2.16
C ILE A 140 3.43 0.56 1.41
N VAL A 141 3.37 0.68 0.08
CA VAL A 141 4.53 1.07 -0.74
C VAL A 141 5.11 2.40 -0.30
N ARG A 142 4.27 3.41 -0.01
CA ARG A 142 4.68 4.75 0.45
C ARG A 142 5.46 4.71 1.77
N GLY A 143 5.22 3.70 2.61
CA GLY A 143 5.98 3.47 3.84
C GLY A 143 7.45 3.11 3.58
N TYR A 144 7.76 2.52 2.43
CA TYR A 144 9.09 1.97 2.12
C TYR A 144 9.82 2.71 0.99
N THR A 145 9.11 3.24 -0.01
CA THR A 145 9.71 3.80 -1.22
C THR A 145 8.75 4.73 -1.97
N GLU A 146 9.23 5.34 -3.05
CA GLU A 146 8.42 6.17 -3.95
C GLU A 146 7.37 5.33 -4.69
N VAL A 147 6.13 5.82 -4.67
CA VAL A 147 4.95 5.11 -5.21
C VAL A 147 4.89 5.18 -6.74
N ASP A 148 5.56 6.16 -7.36
CA ASP A 148 5.40 6.48 -8.78
C ASP A 148 5.73 5.32 -9.70
N TRP A 149 6.82 4.59 -9.43
CA TRP A 149 7.17 3.41 -10.23
C TRP A 149 6.08 2.33 -10.18
N PHE A 150 5.52 2.08 -8.99
CA PHE A 150 4.49 1.05 -8.80
C PHE A 150 3.19 1.46 -9.48
N ARG A 151 2.81 2.74 -9.33
CA ARG A 151 1.62 3.32 -9.94
C ARG A 151 1.67 3.31 -11.46
N THR A 152 2.79 3.71 -12.04
CA THR A 152 2.97 3.69 -13.51
C THR A 152 2.87 2.28 -14.06
N LEU A 153 3.46 1.29 -13.37
CA LEU A 153 3.39 -0.11 -13.78
C LEU A 153 1.95 -0.66 -13.72
N ASP A 154 1.20 -0.37 -12.65
CA ASP A 154 -0.22 -0.78 -12.55
C ASP A 154 -1.08 -0.14 -13.65
N ILE A 155 -0.92 1.16 -13.90
CA ILE A 155 -1.66 1.87 -14.95
C ILE A 155 -1.31 1.30 -16.33
N LEU A 156 -0.01 1.10 -16.60
CA LEU A 156 0.45 0.55 -17.87
C LEU A 156 -0.07 -0.87 -18.09
N ALA A 157 -0.08 -1.71 -17.05
CA ALA A 157 -0.63 -3.05 -17.12
C ALA A 157 -2.14 -3.05 -17.38
N LEU A 158 -2.91 -2.19 -16.71
CA LEU A 158 -4.35 -2.07 -16.91
C LEU A 158 -4.70 -1.55 -18.31
N ILE A 159 -4.03 -0.49 -18.77
CA ILE A 159 -4.22 0.07 -20.11
C ILE A 159 -3.82 -0.97 -21.16
N GLY A 160 -2.65 -1.61 -21.00
CA GLY A 160 -2.18 -2.65 -21.91
C GLY A 160 -3.16 -3.82 -22.00
N CYS A 161 -3.70 -4.27 -20.86
CA CYS A 161 -4.71 -5.32 -20.86
C CYS A 161 -6.01 -4.90 -21.55
N GLY A 162 -6.49 -3.67 -21.33
CA GLY A 162 -7.69 -3.15 -21.98
C GLY A 162 -7.52 -3.08 -23.50
N LEU A 163 -6.39 -2.53 -23.97
CA LEU A 163 -6.07 -2.45 -25.40
C LEU A 163 -5.95 -3.84 -26.04
N LEU A 164 -5.27 -4.78 -25.40
CA LEU A 164 -5.16 -6.16 -25.90
C LEU A 164 -6.51 -6.85 -25.97
N LYS A 165 -7.37 -6.67 -24.96
CA LYS A 165 -8.71 -7.28 -24.96
C LYS A 165 -9.60 -6.73 -26.07
N ILE A 166 -9.40 -5.48 -26.48
CA ILE A 166 -10.11 -4.89 -27.63
C ILE A 166 -9.51 -5.35 -28.96
N ALA A 167 -8.18 -5.40 -29.07
CA ALA A 167 -7.46 -5.69 -30.31
C ALA A 167 -7.46 -7.18 -30.68
N PHE A 168 -7.50 -8.10 -29.70
CA PHE A 168 -7.41 -9.53 -29.94
C PHE A 168 -8.79 -10.22 -29.94
N PRO A 169 -8.96 -11.30 -30.73
CA PRO A 169 -10.17 -12.13 -30.74
C PRO A 169 -10.55 -12.63 -29.33
N PRO A 170 -11.84 -12.90 -29.07
CA PRO A 170 -12.35 -13.28 -27.74
C PRO A 170 -11.68 -14.49 -27.08
N TYR A 171 -11.02 -15.34 -27.88
CA TYR A 171 -10.43 -16.60 -27.46
C TYR A 171 -8.99 -16.46 -26.93
N MET A 172 -8.34 -15.31 -27.14
CA MET A 172 -6.96 -15.05 -26.71
C MET A 172 -6.92 -14.12 -25.50
N ASP A 173 -6.91 -14.70 -24.30
CA ASP A 173 -6.97 -13.98 -23.03
C ASP A 173 -5.62 -13.95 -22.29
N PHE A 174 -4.84 -12.90 -22.53
CA PHE A 174 -3.57 -12.65 -21.83
C PHE A 174 -3.70 -11.75 -20.59
N THR A 175 -4.90 -11.22 -20.31
CA THR A 175 -5.15 -10.25 -19.23
C THR A 175 -4.63 -10.74 -17.88
N LEU A 176 -4.97 -11.97 -17.49
CA LEU A 176 -4.57 -12.53 -16.20
C LEU A 176 -3.04 -12.70 -16.13
N VAL A 177 -2.43 -13.21 -17.21
CA VAL A 177 -0.97 -13.43 -17.28
C VAL A 177 -0.21 -12.11 -17.14
N ILE A 178 -0.65 -11.06 -17.83
CA ILE A 178 -0.01 -9.74 -17.79
C ILE A 178 -0.11 -9.13 -16.38
N LEU A 179 -1.30 -9.17 -15.78
CA LEU A 179 -1.51 -8.67 -14.41
C LEU A 179 -0.72 -9.47 -13.37
N LEU A 180 -0.60 -10.79 -13.56
CA LEU A 180 0.20 -11.65 -12.70
C LEU A 180 1.70 -11.33 -12.81
N ILE A 181 2.23 -11.15 -14.02
CA ILE A 181 3.63 -10.75 -14.24
C ILE A 181 3.89 -9.38 -13.58
N ALA A 182 3.01 -8.41 -13.81
CA ALA A 182 3.09 -7.08 -13.19
C ALA A 182 3.15 -7.18 -11.65
N PHE A 183 2.27 -7.97 -11.06
CA PHE A 183 2.26 -8.23 -9.62
C PHE A 183 3.55 -8.90 -9.12
N VAL A 184 4.03 -9.94 -9.81
CA VAL A 184 5.27 -10.64 -9.42
C VAL A 184 6.47 -9.71 -9.46
N VAL A 185 6.58 -8.86 -10.49
CA VAL A 185 7.66 -7.87 -10.61
C VAL A 185 7.61 -6.88 -9.45
N GLN A 186 6.43 -6.34 -9.12
CA GLN A 186 6.25 -5.42 -8.01
C GLN A 186 6.56 -6.08 -6.67
N LYS A 187 6.08 -7.31 -6.44
CA LYS A 187 6.35 -8.08 -5.22
C LYS A 187 7.85 -8.29 -5.02
N LYS A 188 8.57 -8.72 -6.07
CA LYS A 188 10.03 -8.90 -6.01
C LYS A 188 10.76 -7.59 -5.71
N LYS A 189 10.34 -6.48 -6.34
CA LYS A 189 10.95 -5.16 -6.09
C LYS A 189 10.72 -4.70 -4.65
N LEU A 190 9.50 -4.84 -4.13
CA LEU A 190 9.17 -4.46 -2.76
C LEU A 190 9.93 -5.32 -1.74
N GLU A 191 9.99 -6.65 -1.94
CA GLU A 191 10.76 -7.55 -1.08
C GLU A 191 12.25 -7.22 -1.05
N LYS A 192 12.84 -6.85 -2.20
CA LYS A 192 14.24 -6.41 -2.26
C LYS A 192 14.45 -5.14 -1.45
N ILE A 193 13.52 -4.18 -1.52
CA ILE A 193 13.56 -2.93 -0.76
C ILE A 193 13.42 -3.22 0.74
N MET A 194 12.46 -4.05 1.15
CA MET A 194 12.25 -4.42 2.56
C MET A 194 13.46 -5.13 3.16
N LYS A 195 14.16 -5.98 2.40
CA LYS A 195 15.39 -6.64 2.86
C LYS A 195 16.59 -5.69 3.00
N SER A 196 16.58 -4.56 2.29
CA SER A 196 17.63 -3.54 2.41
C SER A 196 17.45 -2.59 3.60
N PHE A 197 16.35 -2.72 4.35
CA PHE A 197 16.02 -1.95 5.57
C PHE A 197 16.39 -2.69 6.86
#